data_AF-A0A929Z4B4-F1
#
_entry.id   AF-A0A929Z4B4-F1
#
_cell.length_a   1.000
_cell.length_b   1.000
_cell.length_c   1.000
_cell.angle_alpha   90.00
_cell.angle_beta   90.00
_cell.angle_gamma   90.00
#
_symmetry.space_group_name_H-M   'P 1'
#
loop_
_entity.id
_entity.type
_entity.pdbx_description
1 polymer ?
#
loop_
_entity_poly.entity_id
_entity_poly.type
_entity_poly.pdbx_seq_one_letter_code
_entity_poly.pdbx_strand_id
1 'polypeptide(L)' 'IALKAGIPIQLFAIDAQHKRVVCTKELWPSGNIDADMRTIMDYYRPFEGCAFHPEKFAIEQSL' A
#
# COMPACT_ATOMS: atom_id res chain seq x y z
N ILE A 1 2.29 5.25 -14.21
CA ILE A 1 3.66 5.85 -14.29
C ILE A 1 4.71 4.75 -14.27
N ALA A 2 4.85 4.02 -13.15
CA ALA A 2 5.88 2.99 -12.96
C ALA A 2 5.98 1.94 -14.10
N LEU A 3 4.84 1.37 -14.54
CA LEU A 3 4.82 0.38 -15.63
C LEU A 3 5.46 0.91 -16.92
N LYS A 4 5.10 2.12 -17.35
CA LYS A 4 5.65 2.74 -18.57
C LYS A 4 7.11 3.16 -18.40
N ALA A 5 7.53 3.47 -17.18
CA ALA A 5 8.89 3.87 -16.85
C ALA A 5 9.82 2.68 -16.60
N GLY A 6 9.30 1.44 -16.47
CA GLY A 6 10.11 0.25 -16.21
C GLY A 6 10.78 0.26 -14.84
N ILE A 7 10.14 0.85 -13.83
CA ILE A 7 10.68 0.98 -12.47
C ILE A 7 9.74 0.32 -11.44
N PRO A 8 10.26 -0.14 -10.30
CA PRO A 8 9.43 -0.66 -9.22
C PRO A 8 8.68 0.45 -8.48
N ILE A 9 7.63 0.05 -7.75
CA ILE A 9 6.89 0.86 -6.78
C ILE A 9 7.31 0.41 -5.39
N GLN A 10 7.90 1.31 -4.60
CA GLN A 10 8.16 1.05 -3.18
C GLN A 10 6.92 1.39 -2.35
N LEU A 11 6.51 0.48 -1.47
CA LEU A 11 5.31 0.66 -0.65
C LEU A 11 5.72 1.14 0.74
N PHE A 12 5.44 2.41 1.04
CA PHE A 12 5.76 3.04 2.31
C PHE A 12 4.50 3.27 3.14
N ALA A 13 4.45 2.71 4.35
CA ALA A 13 3.42 3.02 5.34
C ALA A 13 3.99 3.92 6.44
N ILE A 14 3.18 4.85 6.94
CA ILE A 14 3.51 5.65 8.12
C ILE A 14 2.74 5.07 9.31
N ASP A 15 3.49 4.57 10.28
CA ASP A 15 2.97 4.08 11.55
C ASP A 15 3.08 5.22 12.57
N ALA A 16 2.01 6.01 12.67
CA ALA A 16 1.95 7.20 13.52
C ALA A 16 2.00 6.85 15.00
N GLN A 17 1.42 5.70 15.37
CA GLN A 17 1.42 5.19 16.74
C GLN A 17 2.85 4.96 17.26
N HIS A 18 3.70 4.34 16.44
CA HIS A 18 5.08 4.01 16.83
C HIS A 18 6.13 5.00 16.28
N LYS A 19 5.71 6.07 15.61
CA LYS A 19 6.57 7.11 15.02
C LYS A 19 7.65 6.54 14.09
N ARG A 20 7.25 5.63 13.20
CA ARG A 20 8.18 4.99 12.25
C ARG A 20 7.62 4.96 10.83
N VAL A 21 8.53 4.81 9.89
CA VAL A 21 8.23 4.55 8.48
C VAL A 21 8.51 3.07 8.20
N VAL A 22 7.57 2.39 7.54
CA VAL A 22 7.67 0.96 7.18
C VAL A 22 7.76 0.83 5.68
N CYS A 23 8.78 0.12 5.19
CA CYS A 23 8.99 -0.18 3.77
C CYS A 23 9.51 -1.61 3.64
N THR A 24 8.59 -2.57 3.57
CA THR A 24 8.95 -4.01 3.54
C THR A 24 8.63 -4.68 2.21
N LYS A 25 8.00 -3.96 1.26
CA LYS A 25 7.60 -4.52 -0.01
C LYS A 25 7.88 -3.57 -1.17
N GLU A 26 8.48 -4.14 -2.20
CA GLU A 26 8.61 -3.59 -3.54
C GLU A 26 7.59 -4.30 -4.46
N LEU A 27 6.95 -3.56 -5.36
CA LEU A 27 6.08 -4.11 -6.40
C LEU A 27 6.60 -3.72 -7.78
N TRP A 28 6.91 -4.72 -8.59
CA TRP A 28 7.12 -4.53 -10.03
C TRP A 28 5.75 -4.55 -10.73
N PRO A 29 5.37 -3.47 -11.44
CA PRO A 29 4.08 -3.43 -12.13
C PRO A 29 3.95 -4.56 -13.13
N SER A 30 2.92 -5.40 -13.00
CA SER A 30 2.71 -6.58 -13.83
C SER A 30 2.06 -6.27 -15.17
N GLY A 31 1.40 -5.11 -15.26
CA GLY A 31 0.51 -4.76 -16.38
C GLY A 31 -0.94 -5.13 -16.14
N ASN A 32 -1.23 -5.96 -15.12
CA ASN A 32 -2.58 -6.19 -14.62
C ASN A 32 -2.85 -5.23 -13.44
N ILE A 33 -3.54 -4.13 -13.74
CA ILE A 33 -3.81 -3.06 -12.77
C ILE A 33 -4.59 -3.59 -11.56
N ASP A 34 -5.59 -4.44 -11.75
CA ASP A 34 -6.44 -4.93 -10.66
C ASP A 34 -5.64 -5.81 -9.70
N ALA A 35 -4.78 -6.68 -10.23
CA ALA A 35 -3.90 -7.53 -9.42
C ALA A 35 -2.84 -6.71 -8.66
N ASP A 36 -2.25 -5.71 -9.32
CA ASP A 36 -1.27 -4.82 -8.70
C ASP A 36 -1.92 -4.00 -7.57
N MET A 37 -3.11 -3.44 -7.83
CA MET A 37 -3.88 -2.69 -6.84
C MET A 37 -4.31 -3.55 -5.66
N ARG A 38 -4.74 -4.80 -5.90
CA ARG A 38 -5.04 -5.74 -4.83
C ARG A 38 -3.83 -5.97 -3.92
N THR A 39 -2.66 -6.16 -4.53
CA THR A 39 -1.40 -6.34 -3.78
C THR A 39 -1.03 -5.11 -2.96
N ILE A 40 -1.24 -3.90 -3.50
CA ILE A 40 -1.01 -2.63 -2.80
C ILE A 40 -1.98 -2.48 -1.62
N MET A 41 -3.27 -2.76 -1.81
CA MET A 41 -4.27 -2.67 -0.73
C MET A 41 -4.01 -3.70 0.37
N ASP A 42 -3.65 -4.93 0.01
CA ASP A 42 -3.31 -5.98 0.98
C ASP A 42 -2.07 -5.60 1.80
N TYR A 43 -1.08 -4.92 1.20
CA TYR A 43 0.05 -4.36 1.93
C TYR A 43 -0.38 -3.31 2.96
N TYR A 44 -1.32 -2.43 2.61
CA TYR A 44 -1.74 -1.34 3.48
C TYR A 44 -2.74 -1.74 4.58
N ARG A 45 -3.51 -2.83 4.39
CA ARG A 45 -4.53 -3.33 5.33
C ARG A 45 -4.09 -3.37 6.82
N PRO A 46 -2.92 -3.91 7.21
CA PRO A 46 -2.53 -3.98 8.63
C PRO A 46 -2.22 -2.62 9.27
N PHE A 47 -2.12 -1.53 8.50
CA PHE A 47 -1.77 -0.20 9.02
C PHE A 47 -2.97 0.70 9.34
N GLU A 48 -4.20 0.19 9.18
CA GLU A 48 -5.44 0.95 9.45
C GLU A 48 -5.44 1.60 10.85
N GLY A 49 -5.10 0.82 11.88
CA GLY A 49 -5.10 1.30 13.27
C GLY A 49 -3.96 2.25 13.62
N CYS A 50 -2.90 2.31 12.81
CA CYS A 50 -1.74 3.19 13.06
C CYS A 50 -1.69 4.41 12.12
N ALA A 51 -2.70 4.60 11.28
CA ALA A 51 -2.84 5.79 10.45
C ALA A 51 -3.10 7.04 11.31
N PHE A 52 -2.73 8.23 10.83
CA PHE A 52 -3.04 9.49 11.52
C PHE A 52 -4.55 9.76 11.63
N HIS A 53 -5.31 9.27 10.66
CA HIS A 53 -6.76 9.40 10.55
C HIS A 53 -7.38 8.02 10.24
N PRO A 54 -7.49 7.12 11.23
CA PRO A 54 -8.06 5.78 11.01
C PRO A 54 -9.47 5.83 10.42
N GLU A 55 -10.26 6.86 10.74
CA GLU A 55 -11.62 7.06 10.22
C GLU A 55 -11.68 7.33 8.71
N LYS A 56 -10.55 7.72 8.11
CA LYS A 56 -10.41 7.95 6.66
C LYS A 56 -9.74 6.79 5.94
N PHE A 57 -9.35 5.75 6.67
CA PHE A 57 -8.62 4.64 6.10
C PHE A 57 -9.59 3.73 5.31
N ALA A 58 -9.58 3.88 3.99
CA ALA A 58 -10.43 3.09 3.12
C ALA A 58 -9.71 1.78 2.75
N ILE A 59 -10.26 0.65 3.20
CA ILE A 59 -9.90 -0.68 2.72
C ILE A 59 -11.08 -1.23 1.93
N GLU A 60 -10.81 -1.79 0.76
CA GLU A 60 -11.80 -2.59 0.05
C GLU A 60 -12.18 -3.81 0.90
N GLN A 61 -13.43 -3.83 1.38
CA GLN A 61 -14.01 -5.00 2.00
C GLN A 61 -14.36 -5.98 0.90
N SER A 62 -13.67 -7.11 0.86
CA SER A 62 -14.04 -8.20 -0.04
C SER A 62 -15.30 -8.83 0.55
N LEU A 63 -16.42 -8.72 -0.16
CA LEU A 63 -17.66 -9.46 0.14
C LEU A 63 -17.44 -10.97 0.00
#